data_AF-A0A1Y0BLF4-F1
#
_entry.id   AF-A0A1Y0BLF4-F1
#
_cell.length_a   1.000
_cell.length_b   1.000
_cell.length_c   1.000
_cell.angle_alpha   90.00
_cell.angle_beta   90.00
_cell.angle_gamma   90.00
#
_symmetry.space_group_name_H-M   'P 1'
#
loop_
_entity.id
_entity.type
_entity.pdbx_description
1 polymer ?
#
loop_
_entity_poly.entity_id
_entity_poly.type
_entity_poly.pdbx_seq_one_letter_code
_entity_poly.pdbx_strand_id
1 'polypeptide(L)'
;MPRQLIDVRSQDVKGIWAVISTTPSKDNARDRLPESVGSFWSSAAVSGPSTVIKLRDEVEIAKSSQDWYRAQEIAIAIREADRGFFPNDDFAVFSKFNVSLEKERMNAVGWIKAGPMRPPSCEVPAPYLAAARESGKAWATLHGRYSKTSS
;
A
#
# COMPACT_ATOMS: atom_id res chain seq x y z
N MET A 1 12.77 -28.68 -13.95
CA MET A 1 11.46 -28.67 -13.25
C MET A 1 10.67 -27.50 -13.82
N PRO A 2 9.71 -27.72 -14.71
CA PRO A 2 8.93 -26.63 -15.30
C PRO A 2 8.03 -26.03 -14.22
N ARG A 3 8.14 -24.70 -14.00
CA ARG A 3 7.26 -23.93 -13.10
C ARG A 3 5.84 -24.02 -13.64
N GLN A 4 4.94 -24.56 -12.83
CA GLN A 4 3.51 -24.57 -13.12
C GLN A 4 3.01 -23.11 -13.16
N LEU A 5 2.70 -22.64 -14.36
CA LEU A 5 2.04 -21.36 -14.58
C LEU A 5 0.65 -21.44 -13.95
N ILE A 6 0.44 -20.68 -12.88
CA ILE A 6 -0.92 -20.36 -12.44
C ILE A 6 -1.45 -19.39 -13.50
N ASP A 7 -2.37 -19.88 -14.33
CA ASP A 7 -3.11 -19.08 -15.31
C ASP A 7 -4.07 -18.14 -14.55
N VAL A 8 -3.56 -16.98 -14.16
CA VAL A 8 -4.35 -15.92 -13.51
C VAL A 8 -5.06 -15.14 -14.61
N ARG A 9 -6.35 -15.40 -14.80
CA ARG A 9 -7.19 -14.67 -15.76
C ARG A 9 -7.60 -13.34 -15.15
N SER A 10 -7.89 -12.32 -15.97
CA SER A 10 -8.35 -11.00 -15.50
C SER A 10 -9.56 -11.05 -14.56
N GLN A 11 -10.34 -12.12 -14.66
CA GLN A 11 -11.53 -12.44 -13.87
C GLN A 11 -11.19 -12.90 -12.44
N ASP A 12 -10.03 -13.53 -12.27
CA ASP A 12 -9.50 -14.04 -10.99
C ASP A 12 -8.94 -12.90 -10.11
N VAL A 13 -8.84 -11.69 -10.67
CA VAL A 13 -8.32 -10.46 -10.01
C VAL A 13 -9.45 -9.57 -9.46
N LYS A 14 -10.72 -9.98 -9.59
CA LYS A 14 -11.87 -9.26 -9.03
C LYS A 14 -11.69 -9.06 -7.52
N GLY A 15 -11.50 -7.81 -7.09
CA GLY A 15 -11.39 -7.43 -5.67
C GLY A 15 -9.98 -7.12 -5.16
N ILE A 16 -8.96 -7.16 -6.04
CA ILE A 16 -7.65 -6.61 -5.74
C ILE A 16 -7.49 -5.36 -6.62
N TRP A 17 -7.07 -4.25 -6.02
CA TRP A 17 -6.77 -2.95 -6.66
C TRP A 17 -7.94 -1.95 -6.79
N ALA A 18 -8.07 -1.07 -5.80
CA ALA A 18 -7.69 0.35 -5.94
C ALA A 18 -8.13 1.13 -4.70
N VAL A 19 -7.24 1.24 -3.72
CA VAL A 19 -6.95 2.38 -2.82
C VAL A 19 -5.78 1.89 -1.96
N ILE A 20 -4.75 2.70 -1.68
CA ILE A 20 -3.77 2.40 -0.60
C ILE A 20 -4.49 2.65 0.74
N SER A 21 -5.46 1.77 1.00
CA SER A 21 -6.14 1.49 2.25
C SER A 21 -6.40 0.00 2.15
N THR A 22 -5.83 -0.78 3.05
CA THR A 22 -5.92 -2.24 3.11
C THR A 22 -7.33 -2.78 3.35
N THR A 23 -8.38 -1.98 3.16
CA THR A 23 -9.77 -2.41 3.17
C THR A 23 -10.19 -2.91 1.80
N PRO A 24 -10.73 -4.14 1.69
CA PRO A 24 -11.56 -4.50 0.56
C PRO A 24 -12.87 -3.71 0.67
N SER A 25 -12.87 -2.46 0.20
CA SER A 25 -14.15 -1.80 -0.07
C SER A 25 -14.79 -2.57 -1.22
N LYS A 26 -16.05 -2.99 -1.06
CA LYS A 26 -16.76 -3.86 -2.00
C LYS A 26 -17.02 -3.22 -3.38
N ASP A 27 -16.58 -1.99 -3.60
CA ASP A 27 -16.88 -1.17 -4.77
C ASP A 27 -15.67 -0.31 -5.16
N ASN A 28 -14.62 -0.92 -5.73
CA ASN A 28 -13.53 -0.13 -6.28
C ASN A 28 -14.01 0.56 -7.57
N ALA A 29 -13.60 1.82 -7.78
CA ALA A 29 -13.99 2.59 -8.98
C ALA A 29 -13.68 1.85 -10.30
N ARG A 30 -12.63 1.02 -10.30
CA ARG A 30 -12.24 0.18 -11.45
C ARG A 30 -13.25 -0.91 -11.77
N ASP A 31 -13.93 -1.48 -10.77
CA ASP A 31 -14.92 -2.53 -11.00
C ASP A 31 -16.16 -1.98 -11.73
N ARG A 32 -16.41 -0.67 -11.61
CA ARG A 32 -17.54 0.03 -12.25
C ARG A 32 -17.15 0.73 -13.54
N LEU A 33 -15.92 1.26 -13.63
CA LEU A 33 -15.43 2.04 -14.76
C LEU A 33 -13.96 1.72 -15.06
N PRO A 34 -13.66 0.50 -15.56
CA PRO A 34 -12.28 0.04 -15.72
C PRO A 34 -11.46 0.90 -16.69
N GLU A 35 -12.12 1.51 -17.68
CA GLU A 35 -11.49 2.38 -18.67
C GLU A 35 -11.25 3.81 -18.18
N SER A 36 -11.86 4.22 -17.06
CA SER A 36 -11.73 5.60 -16.54
C SER A 36 -10.75 5.74 -15.37
N VAL A 37 -10.22 4.64 -14.83
CA VAL A 37 -9.30 4.70 -13.69
C VAL A 37 -7.85 4.88 -14.17
N GLY A 38 -7.42 6.14 -14.19
CA GLY A 38 -6.05 6.55 -14.56
C GLY A 38 -5.16 6.95 -13.39
N SER A 39 -5.65 6.95 -12.15
CA SER A 39 -4.89 7.45 -10.98
C SER A 39 -5.26 6.74 -9.67
N PHE A 40 -4.41 6.91 -8.66
CA PHE A 40 -4.63 6.42 -7.29
C PHE A 40 -4.03 7.40 -6.28
N TRP A 41 -4.45 7.30 -5.01
CA TRP A 41 -3.87 8.06 -3.91
C TRP A 41 -3.00 7.17 -3.02
N SER A 42 -2.00 7.77 -2.35
CA SER A 42 -1.10 7.08 -1.45
C SER A 42 -0.73 7.94 -0.25
N SER A 43 -1.06 7.49 0.97
CA SER A 43 -0.45 8.04 2.19
C SER A 43 0.97 7.53 2.39
N ALA A 44 1.24 6.27 2.02
CA ALA A 44 2.52 5.60 2.25
C ALA A 44 3.68 6.09 1.35
N ALA A 45 3.40 6.86 0.29
CA ALA A 45 4.45 7.46 -0.56
C ALA A 45 5.44 8.33 0.25
N VAL A 46 5.01 8.88 1.38
CA VAL A 46 5.87 9.66 2.27
C VAL A 46 6.84 8.80 3.08
N SER A 47 6.73 7.47 3.02
CA SER A 47 7.71 6.50 3.53
C SER A 47 8.76 6.12 2.46
N GLY A 48 8.75 6.80 1.31
CA GLY A 48 9.62 6.53 0.17
C GLY A 48 8.78 6.27 -1.10
N PRO A 49 8.81 7.18 -2.10
CA PRO A 49 7.82 7.18 -3.18
C PRO A 49 8.08 6.15 -4.28
N SER A 50 9.28 5.57 -4.36
CA SER A 50 9.66 4.68 -5.48
C SER A 50 8.73 3.47 -5.67
N THR A 51 8.18 2.91 -4.58
CA THR A 51 7.24 1.77 -4.66
C THR A 51 5.98 2.14 -5.44
N VAL A 52 5.39 3.30 -5.15
CA VAL A 52 4.15 3.73 -5.81
C VAL A 52 4.41 4.29 -7.21
N ILE A 53 5.57 4.90 -7.44
CA ILE A 53 6.02 5.28 -8.78
C ILE A 53 6.16 4.02 -9.66
N LYS A 54 6.82 2.98 -9.14
CA LYS A 54 6.98 1.72 -9.87
C LYS A 54 5.63 1.05 -10.12
N LEU A 55 4.70 1.06 -9.17
CA LEU A 55 3.35 0.57 -9.38
C LEU A 55 2.63 1.30 -10.51
N ARG A 56 2.68 2.65 -10.53
CA ARG A 56 2.11 3.46 -11.61
C ARG A 56 2.66 3.02 -12.97
N ASP A 57 3.99 2.93 -13.09
CA ASP A 57 4.65 2.62 -14.36
C ASP A 57 4.32 1.20 -14.84
N GLU A 58 4.35 0.21 -13.94
CA GLU A 58 3.99 -1.18 -14.29
C GLU A 58 2.51 -1.33 -14.65
N VAL A 59 1.61 -0.52 -14.06
CA VAL A 59 0.20 -0.50 -14.46
C VAL A 59 0.02 0.08 -15.86
N GLU A 60 0.73 1.15 -16.22
CA GLU A 60 0.69 1.70 -17.58
C GLU A 60 1.26 0.72 -18.61
N ILE A 61 2.37 0.03 -18.28
CA ILE A 61 2.90 -1.06 -19.12
C ILE A 61 1.86 -2.15 -19.28
N ALA A 62 1.27 -2.64 -18.18
CA ALA A 62 0.28 -3.71 -18.19
C ALA A 62 -0.98 -3.37 -19.00
N LYS A 63 -1.44 -2.11 -19.00
CA LYS A 63 -2.55 -1.66 -19.85
C LYS A 63 -2.23 -1.85 -21.34
N SER A 64 -0.99 -1.54 -21.75
CA SER A 64 -0.56 -1.68 -23.15
C SER A 64 -0.23 -3.11 -23.55
N SER A 65 0.38 -3.91 -22.66
CA SER A 65 0.87 -5.26 -22.95
C SER A 65 -0.12 -6.37 -22.61
N GLN A 66 -1.15 -6.06 -21.81
CA GLN A 66 -2.06 -7.01 -21.16
C GLN A 66 -1.38 -8.01 -20.20
N ASP A 67 -0.09 -7.82 -19.87
CA ASP A 67 0.63 -8.58 -18.84
C ASP A 67 0.61 -7.82 -17.50
N TRP A 68 -0.14 -8.37 -16.55
CA TRP A 68 -0.36 -7.76 -15.23
C TRP A 68 0.55 -8.31 -14.14
N TYR A 69 1.42 -9.27 -14.45
CA TYR A 69 2.17 -10.02 -13.44
C TYR A 69 3.00 -9.12 -12.53
N ARG A 70 3.79 -8.20 -13.11
CA ARG A 70 4.65 -7.27 -12.35
C ARG A 70 3.86 -6.29 -11.49
N ALA A 71 2.77 -5.74 -12.03
CA ALA A 71 1.88 -4.87 -11.27
C ALA A 71 1.28 -5.62 -10.07
N GLN A 72 0.85 -6.89 -10.26
CA GLN A 72 0.34 -7.73 -9.17
C GLN A 72 1.41 -8.04 -8.12
N GLU A 73 2.64 -8.37 -8.52
CA GLU A 73 3.75 -8.63 -7.58
C GLU A 73 4.00 -7.44 -6.64
N ILE A 74 4.11 -6.22 -7.20
CA ILE A 74 4.34 -5.01 -6.41
C ILE A 74 3.21 -4.80 -5.43
N ALA A 75 2.01 -5.02 -5.90
CA ALA A 75 0.85 -4.59 -5.17
C ALA A 75 0.49 -5.63 -4.08
N ILE A 76 0.83 -6.92 -4.26
CA ILE A 76 0.90 -7.90 -3.16
C ILE A 76 1.94 -7.48 -2.13
N ALA A 77 3.13 -7.06 -2.56
CA ALA A 77 4.18 -6.61 -1.65
C ALA A 77 3.73 -5.38 -0.82
N ILE A 78 2.96 -4.46 -1.41
CA ILE A 78 2.32 -3.35 -0.70
C ILE A 78 1.38 -3.87 0.39
N ARG A 79 0.50 -4.83 0.08
CA ARG A 79 -0.40 -5.41 1.09
C ARG A 79 0.36 -6.07 2.24
N GLU A 80 1.45 -6.77 1.94
CA GLU A 80 2.32 -7.35 2.97
C GLU A 80 2.97 -6.29 3.85
N ALA A 81 3.38 -5.14 3.28
CA ALA A 81 3.97 -4.04 4.04
C ALA A 81 2.96 -3.33 4.97
N ASP A 82 1.66 -3.43 4.69
CA ASP A 82 0.59 -2.89 5.54
C ASP A 82 -0.04 -3.95 6.46
N ARG A 83 0.47 -5.20 6.46
CA ARG A 83 -0.06 -6.27 7.31
C ARG A 83 0.04 -5.90 8.79
N GLY A 84 -1.08 -5.98 9.49
CA GLY A 84 -1.17 -5.65 10.92
C GLY A 84 -1.13 -4.15 11.23
N PHE A 85 -1.05 -3.27 10.22
CA PHE A 85 -1.13 -1.82 10.43
C PHE A 85 -2.50 -1.41 10.99
N PHE A 86 -3.55 -2.10 10.56
CA PHE A 86 -4.89 -1.91 11.12
C PHE A 86 -5.02 -2.77 12.38
N PRO A 87 -5.27 -2.15 13.55
CA PRO A 87 -5.41 -2.90 14.78
C PRO A 87 -6.49 -3.99 14.67
N ASN A 88 -6.10 -5.26 14.91
CA ASN A 88 -6.98 -6.43 14.75
C ASN A 88 -7.63 -6.56 13.36
N ASP A 89 -7.00 -6.00 12.33
CA ASP A 89 -7.56 -5.86 10.98
C ASP A 89 -8.91 -5.10 10.94
N ASP A 90 -9.19 -4.29 11.97
CA ASP A 90 -10.41 -3.50 12.11
C ASP A 90 -10.18 -2.03 11.71
N PHE A 91 -10.78 -1.64 10.59
CA PHE A 91 -10.70 -0.28 10.06
C PHE A 91 -11.38 0.76 10.96
N ALA A 92 -12.43 0.38 11.69
CA ALA A 92 -13.11 1.29 12.62
C ALA A 92 -12.21 1.60 13.82
N VAL A 93 -11.42 0.63 14.28
CA VAL A 93 -10.40 0.86 15.33
C VAL A 93 -9.25 1.71 14.79
N PHE A 94 -8.75 1.42 13.59
CA PHE A 94 -7.76 2.27 12.93
C PHE A 94 -8.22 3.73 12.83
N SER A 95 -9.47 3.95 12.43
CA SER A 95 -10.05 5.28 12.24
C SER A 95 -10.03 6.15 13.50
N LYS A 96 -10.13 5.54 14.70
CA LYS A 96 -10.03 6.27 15.98
C LYS A 96 -8.63 6.84 16.23
N PHE A 97 -7.60 6.20 15.67
CA PHE A 97 -6.19 6.52 15.93
C PHE A 97 -5.44 6.94 14.66
N ASN A 98 -6.14 7.22 13.56
CA ASN A 98 -5.56 7.32 12.22
C ASN A 98 -4.35 8.28 12.19
N VAL A 99 -4.47 9.45 12.84
CA VAL A 99 -3.47 10.50 12.72
C VAL A 99 -2.20 10.06 13.42
N SER A 100 -2.32 9.53 14.63
CA SER A 100 -1.19 9.05 15.40
C SER A 100 -0.51 7.86 14.72
N LEU A 101 -1.28 6.88 14.23
CA LEU A 101 -0.72 5.69 13.58
C LEU A 101 0.01 6.05 12.28
N GLU A 102 -0.59 6.89 11.44
CA GLU A 102 0.05 7.36 10.22
C GLU A 102 1.32 8.15 10.51
N LYS A 103 1.28 9.10 11.45
CA LYS A 103 2.50 9.87 11.79
C LYS A 103 3.58 9.00 12.40
N GLU A 104 3.23 8.01 13.21
CA GLU A 104 4.18 7.04 13.76
C GLU A 104 4.86 6.23 12.65
N ARG A 105 4.08 5.74 11.68
CA ARG A 105 4.58 5.05 10.48
C ARG A 105 5.57 5.91 9.71
N MET A 106 5.23 7.17 9.46
CA MET A 106 6.07 8.13 8.73
C MET A 106 7.38 8.43 9.47
N ASN A 107 7.29 8.72 10.78
CA ASN A 107 8.45 9.06 11.60
C ASN A 107 9.41 7.88 11.76
N ALA A 108 8.91 6.63 11.79
CA ALA A 108 9.74 5.43 11.92
C ALA A 108 10.72 5.23 10.76
N VAL A 109 10.33 5.67 9.57
CA VAL A 109 11.15 5.54 8.34
C VAL A 109 12.12 6.70 8.19
N GLY A 110 11.72 7.90 8.63
CA GLY A 110 12.56 9.09 8.56
C GLY A 110 12.72 9.68 7.15
N TRP A 111 11.98 9.18 6.15
CA TRP A 111 11.95 9.80 4.81
C TRP A 111 11.39 11.23 4.87
N ILE A 112 10.37 11.43 5.70
CA ILE A 112 9.93 12.74 6.17
C ILE A 112 9.87 12.75 7.70
N LYS A 113 9.93 13.94 8.29
CA LYS A 113 9.65 14.14 9.72
C LYS A 113 8.23 14.68 9.89
N ALA A 114 7.26 13.79 10.11
CA ALA A 114 5.87 14.17 10.32
C ALA A 114 5.66 14.91 11.66
N GLY A 115 6.47 14.59 12.67
CA GLY A 115 6.39 15.17 14.01
C GLY A 115 5.22 14.63 14.84
N PRO A 116 4.97 15.18 16.04
CA PRO A 116 3.91 14.69 16.93
C PRO A 116 2.51 15.12 16.46
N MET A 117 1.47 14.41 16.89
CA MET A 117 0.07 14.81 16.67
C MET A 117 -0.24 16.12 17.42
N ARG A 118 -1.07 17.00 16.83
CA ARG A 118 -1.56 18.22 17.49
C ARG A 118 -2.74 17.88 18.42
N PRO A 119 -2.99 18.66 19.49
CA PRO A 119 -4.16 18.47 20.34
C PRO A 119 -5.50 18.52 19.57
N PRO A 120 -6.53 17.76 19.99
CA PRO A 120 -6.54 16.85 21.15
C PRO A 120 -5.79 15.53 20.86
N SER A 121 -4.77 15.22 21.65
CA SER A 121 -4.02 13.97 21.51
C SER A 121 -4.84 12.81 22.02
N CYS A 122 -4.96 11.74 21.24
CA CYS A 122 -5.46 10.46 21.73
C CYS A 122 -4.32 9.63 22.31
N GLU A 123 -4.53 9.04 23.48
CA GLU A 123 -3.65 7.98 23.97
C GLU A 123 -3.83 6.76 23.06
N VAL A 124 -2.75 6.35 22.40
CA VAL A 124 -2.75 5.21 21.49
C VAL A 124 -2.12 4.01 22.20
N PRO A 125 -2.77 2.84 22.19
CA PRO A 125 -2.16 1.62 22.70
C PRO A 125 -0.80 1.35 22.07
N ALA A 126 0.21 1.09 22.91
CA ALA A 126 1.60 0.86 22.47
C ALA A 126 1.76 -0.23 21.38
N PRO A 127 1.00 -1.35 21.39
CA PRO A 127 1.07 -2.33 20.32
C PRO A 127 0.67 -1.78 18.95
N TYR A 128 -0.28 -0.84 18.88
CA TYR A 128 -0.73 -0.26 17.62
C TYR A 128 0.35 0.66 17.03
N LEU A 129 1.00 1.45 17.90
CA LEU A 129 2.16 2.25 17.50
C LEU A 129 3.32 1.36 17.03
N ALA A 130 3.57 0.22 17.69
CA ALA A 130 4.59 -0.72 17.27
C ALA A 130 4.31 -1.28 15.87
N ALA A 131 3.07 -1.72 15.61
CA ALA A 131 2.67 -2.20 14.29
C ALA A 131 2.79 -1.11 13.20
N ALA A 132 2.45 0.14 13.52
CA ALA A 132 2.66 1.28 12.63
C ALA A 132 4.14 1.48 12.25
N ARG A 133 5.05 1.37 13.22
CA ARG A 133 6.50 1.45 12.95
C ARG A 133 6.98 0.32 12.05
N GLU A 134 6.52 -0.91 12.30
CA GLU A 134 6.90 -2.07 11.46
C GLU A 134 6.38 -1.94 10.03
N SER A 135 5.14 -1.48 9.84
CA SER A 135 4.61 -1.16 8.51
C SER A 135 5.48 -0.10 7.80
N GLY A 136 5.89 0.94 8.52
CA GLY A 136 6.79 1.96 7.99
C GLY A 136 8.11 1.35 7.47
N LYS A 137 8.79 0.56 8.30
CA LYS A 137 10.05 -0.12 7.92
C LYS A 137 9.86 -1.05 6.72
N ALA A 138 8.74 -1.74 6.63
CA ALA A 138 8.42 -2.58 5.48
C ALA A 138 8.27 -1.74 4.19
N TRP A 139 7.57 -0.60 4.26
CA TRP A 139 7.49 0.35 3.14
C TRP A 139 8.85 0.93 2.73
N ALA A 140 9.71 1.25 3.70
CA ALA A 140 11.07 1.71 3.43
C ALA A 140 11.90 0.64 2.69
N THR A 141 11.71 -0.63 3.06
CA THR A 141 12.35 -1.76 2.38
C THR A 141 11.88 -1.87 0.93
N LEU A 142 10.57 -1.71 0.67
CA LEU A 142 10.03 -1.66 -0.69
C LEU A 142 10.59 -0.47 -1.48
N HIS A 143 10.67 0.71 -0.86
CA HIS A 143 11.27 1.88 -1.49
C HIS A 143 12.72 1.59 -1.91
N GLY A 144 13.52 0.99 -1.03
CA GLY A 144 14.89 0.56 -1.34
C GLY A 144 14.97 -0.49 -2.45
N ARG A 145 13.98 -1.40 -2.54
CA ARG A 145 13.89 -2.40 -3.61
C ARG A 145 13.59 -1.76 -4.97
N TYR A 146 12.64 -0.82 -5.03
CA TYR A 146 12.16 -0.25 -6.28
C TYR A 146 12.87 1.04 -6.72
N SER A 147 13.66 1.68 -5.85
CA SER A 147 14.52 2.81 -6.21
C SER A 147 15.74 2.40 -7.05
N LYS A 148 16.17 1.13 -6.95
CA LYS A 148 17.38 0.61 -7.61
C LYS A 148 17.14 0.12 -9.03
N THR A 149 15.91 0.16 -9.52
CA THR A 149 15.55 -0.31 -10.86
C THR A 149 15.39 0.89 -11.80
N SER A 150 16.52 1.57 -12.05
CA SER A 150 16.69 2.45 -13.21
C SER A 150 17.78 1.80 -14.07
N SER A 151 17.38 0.89 -14.95
CA SER A 151 18.23 0.27 -15.96
C SER A 151 17.38 0.06 -17.20
#